data_AF-A0A4Y7I9T3-F1
#
_entry.id   AF-A0A4Y7I9T3-F1
#
_cell.length_a   1.000
_cell.length_b   1.000
_cell.length_c   1.000
_cell.angle_alpha   90.00
_cell.angle_beta   90.00
_cell.angle_gamma   90.00
#
_symmetry.space_group_name_H-M   'P 1'
#
loop_
_entity.id
_entity.type
_entity.pdbx_description
1 polymer ?
#
loop_
_entity_poly.entity_id
_entity_poly.type
_entity_poly.pdbx_seq_one_letter_code
_entity_poly.pdbx_strand_id
1 'polypeptide(L)'
;MYSNFKEQAIEYVKQAVKEDNEGNYAKAFPLYMNALEYFKTHLKYERDPKIKEEISQKFAEYLKRAEEIRAVLDDPRPQPHIIQDPVKHAIDYVKRAVKEDNEMNYAKAFPLYMNALEYFKTYSKYEPNLKIREAVQQKFSEYLRRAEELRVILDYGNPQAQKASPSTEEIPQVSKDDSNTSSSG
;
A
#
# COMPACT_ATOMS: atom_id res chain seq x y z
N MET A 1 31.63 -14.89 32.14
CA MET A 1 30.69 -14.01 31.43
C MET A 1 29.65 -14.89 30.77
N TYR A 2 28.40 -14.87 31.24
CA TYR A 2 27.31 -15.45 30.47
C TYR A 2 27.14 -14.56 29.24
N SER A 3 27.52 -15.04 28.04
CA SER A 3 27.12 -14.37 26.81
C SER A 3 25.60 -14.31 26.81
N ASN A 4 25.04 -13.11 26.87
CA ASN A 4 23.59 -12.93 26.90
C ASN A 4 23.04 -13.14 25.48
N PHE A 5 22.97 -14.41 25.07
CA PHE A 5 22.52 -14.81 23.73
C PHE A 5 21.16 -14.21 23.37
N LYS A 6 20.29 -13.97 24.37
CA LYS A 6 19.01 -13.28 24.20
C LYS A 6 19.19 -11.83 23.75
N GLU A 7 20.10 -11.07 24.36
CA GLU A 7 20.37 -9.69 23.97
C GLU A 7 20.95 -9.62 22.55
N GLN A 8 21.85 -10.54 22.20
CA GLN A 8 22.40 -10.62 20.84
C GLN A 8 21.32 -10.94 19.82
N ALA A 9 20.44 -11.90 20.11
CA ALA A 9 19.30 -12.20 19.25
C ALA A 9 18.42 -10.97 19.02
N ILE A 10 18.12 -10.22 20.09
CA ILE A 10 17.31 -9.00 20.02
C ILE A 10 17.97 -7.94 19.13
N GLU A 11 19.29 -7.76 19.22
CA GLU A 11 20.00 -6.79 18.40
C GLU A 11 19.94 -7.14 16.91
N TYR A 12 20.14 -8.42 16.56
CA TYR A 12 19.96 -8.89 15.19
C TYR A 12 18.52 -8.72 14.70
N VAL A 13 17.51 -9.00 15.53
CA VAL A 13 16.10 -8.78 15.18
C VAL A 13 15.83 -7.32 14.87
N LYS A 14 16.33 -6.38 15.67
CA LYS A 14 16.11 -4.94 15.42
C LYS A 14 16.65 -4.52 14.06
N GLN A 15 17.86 -4.99 13.72
CA GLN A 15 18.47 -4.70 12.43
C GLN A 15 17.71 -5.38 11.29
N ALA A 16 17.33 -6.65 11.47
CA ALA A 16 16.56 -7.41 10.49
C ALA A 16 15.21 -6.73 10.18
N VAL A 17 14.46 -6.35 11.22
CA VAL A 17 13.16 -5.66 11.08
C VAL A 17 13.32 -4.30 10.41
N LYS A 18 14.39 -3.56 10.71
CA LYS A 18 14.67 -2.29 10.03
C LYS A 18 14.86 -2.49 8.53
N GLU A 19 15.76 -3.39 8.15
CA GLU A 19 16.04 -3.67 6.73
C GLU A 19 14.82 -4.28 6.02
N ASP A 20 14.06 -5.13 6.69
CA ASP A 20 12.82 -5.74 6.18
C ASP A 20 11.75 -4.67 5.88
N ASN A 21 11.57 -3.72 6.80
CA ASN A 21 10.64 -2.60 6.62
C ASN A 21 11.09 -1.63 5.51
N GLU A 22 12.40 -1.55 5.25
CA GLU A 22 12.96 -0.78 4.14
C GLU A 22 12.90 -1.55 2.79
N GLY A 23 12.44 -2.80 2.79
CA GLY A 23 12.36 -3.67 1.60
C GLY A 23 13.70 -4.28 1.20
N ASN A 24 14.75 -4.13 2.02
CA ASN A 24 16.08 -4.65 1.77
C ASN A 24 16.19 -6.14 2.12
N TYR A 25 15.36 -6.97 1.47
CA TYR A 25 15.20 -8.40 1.77
C TYR A 25 16.50 -9.22 1.76
N ALA A 26 17.40 -8.93 0.82
CA ALA A 26 18.69 -9.59 0.74
C ALA A 26 19.58 -9.34 1.98
N LYS A 27 19.40 -8.20 2.67
CA LYS A 27 20.09 -7.88 3.93
C LYS A 27 19.30 -8.35 5.15
N ALA A 28 17.98 -8.25 5.12
CA ALA A 28 17.11 -8.65 6.22
C ALA A 28 17.18 -10.15 6.51
N PHE A 29 17.19 -10.98 5.45
CA PHE A 29 17.21 -12.44 5.59
C PHE A 29 18.37 -12.98 6.45
N PRO A 30 19.65 -12.70 6.16
CA PRO A 30 20.75 -13.21 6.97
C PRO A 30 20.72 -12.68 8.41
N LEU A 31 20.20 -11.47 8.65
CA LEU A 31 20.05 -10.92 10.00
C LEU A 31 19.00 -11.69 10.81
N TYR A 32 17.86 -12.06 10.22
CA TYR A 32 16.88 -12.93 10.86
C TYR A 32 17.46 -14.31 11.18
N MET A 33 18.21 -14.91 10.25
CA MET A 33 18.85 -16.21 10.47
C MET A 33 19.83 -16.18 11.64
N ASN A 34 20.65 -15.13 11.74
CA ASN A 34 21.57 -14.93 12.87
C ASN A 34 20.80 -14.80 14.19
N ALA A 35 19.73 -13.99 14.24
CA ALA A 35 18.89 -13.86 15.43
C ALA A 35 18.32 -15.20 15.90
N LEU A 36 17.83 -16.01 14.96
CA LEU A 36 17.26 -17.33 15.24
C LEU A 36 18.32 -18.29 15.82
N GLU A 37 19.55 -18.25 15.33
CA GLU A 37 20.64 -19.07 15.88
C GLU A 37 20.94 -18.71 17.35
N TYR A 38 20.95 -17.42 17.67
CA TYR A 38 21.11 -16.94 19.05
C TYR A 38 19.93 -17.33 19.94
N PHE A 39 18.68 -17.20 19.46
CA PHE A 39 17.50 -17.64 20.21
C PHE A 39 17.51 -19.16 20.44
N LYS A 40 17.88 -19.95 19.45
CA LYS A 40 18.01 -21.42 19.58
C LYS A 40 19.03 -21.78 20.67
N THR A 41 20.17 -21.07 20.68
CA THR A 41 21.20 -21.26 21.70
C THR A 41 20.68 -20.88 23.08
N HIS A 42 19.98 -19.75 23.21
CA HIS A 42 19.38 -19.32 24.47
C HIS A 42 18.34 -20.34 24.99
N LEU A 43 17.42 -20.80 24.13
CA LEU A 43 16.38 -21.77 24.46
C LEU A 43 16.94 -23.13 24.95
N LYS A 44 18.12 -23.52 24.47
CA LYS A 44 18.80 -24.74 24.92
C LYS A 44 19.15 -24.71 26.41
N TYR A 45 19.49 -23.53 26.94
CA TYR A 45 19.96 -23.36 28.31
C TYR A 45 18.94 -22.70 29.25
N GLU A 46 17.88 -22.11 28.70
CA GLU A 46 16.78 -21.57 29.49
C GLU A 46 16.12 -22.68 30.32
N ARG A 47 15.71 -22.37 31.54
CA ARG A 47 15.04 -23.33 32.45
C ARG A 47 13.65 -22.85 32.85
N ASP A 48 13.39 -21.55 32.78
CA ASP A 48 12.07 -21.01 33.05
C ASP A 48 11.12 -21.37 31.88
N PRO A 49 10.08 -22.18 32.12
CA PRO A 49 9.14 -22.59 31.08
C PRO A 49 8.38 -21.40 30.48
N LYS A 50 8.11 -20.35 31.26
CA LYS A 50 7.41 -19.16 30.78
C LYS A 50 8.28 -18.37 29.82
N ILE A 51 9.57 -18.18 30.14
CA ILE A 51 10.52 -17.51 29.24
C ILE A 51 10.75 -18.35 27.99
N LYS A 52 10.85 -19.68 28.12
CA LYS A 52 10.93 -20.58 26.95
C LYS A 52 9.76 -20.41 26.01
N GLU A 53 8.54 -20.38 26.54
CA GLU A 53 7.34 -20.24 25.73
C GLU A 53 7.33 -18.90 24.99
N GLU A 54 7.59 -17.79 25.70
CA GLU A 54 7.65 -16.45 25.11
C GLU A 54 8.70 -16.35 23.99
N ILE A 55 9.90 -16.87 24.23
CA ILE A 55 10.98 -16.84 23.23
C ILE A 55 10.70 -17.82 22.08
N SER A 56 10.05 -18.96 22.33
CA SER A 56 9.67 -19.91 21.27
C SER A 56 8.60 -19.34 20.34
N GLN A 57 7.63 -18.60 20.89
CA GLN A 57 6.63 -17.89 20.09
C GLN A 57 7.31 -16.86 19.18
N LYS A 58 8.21 -16.03 19.73
CA LYS A 58 8.98 -15.06 18.95
C LYS A 58 9.89 -15.70 17.92
N PHE A 59 10.54 -16.82 18.27
CA PHE A 59 11.36 -17.60 17.34
C PHE A 59 10.52 -18.06 16.13
N ALA A 60 9.33 -18.61 16.37
CA ALA A 60 8.45 -19.07 15.29
C ALA A 60 7.98 -17.92 14.39
N GLU A 61 7.64 -16.77 14.97
CA GLU A 61 7.29 -15.55 14.22
C GLU A 61 8.43 -15.10 13.30
N TYR A 62 9.66 -15.00 13.83
CA TYR A 62 10.81 -14.56 13.04
C TYR A 62 11.27 -15.60 12.01
N LEU A 63 11.16 -16.89 12.32
CA LEU A 63 11.44 -17.96 11.36
C LEU A 63 10.48 -17.90 10.18
N LYS A 64 9.18 -17.79 10.46
CA LYS A 64 8.18 -17.63 9.41
C LYS A 64 8.49 -16.43 8.53
N ARG A 65 8.86 -15.28 9.13
CA ARG A 65 9.22 -14.09 8.35
C ARG A 65 10.47 -14.31 7.48
N ALA A 66 11.49 -14.98 8.01
CA ALA A 66 12.68 -15.31 7.22
C ALA A 66 12.35 -16.23 6.03
N GLU A 67 11.47 -17.21 6.22
CA GLU A 67 11.00 -18.09 5.13
C GLU A 67 10.23 -17.33 4.05
N GLU A 68 9.37 -16.38 4.43
CA GLU A 68 8.68 -15.48 3.51
C GLU A 68 9.67 -14.64 2.70
N ILE A 69 10.67 -14.04 3.37
CA ILE A 69 11.71 -13.25 2.70
C ILE A 69 12.50 -14.13 1.72
N ARG A 70 12.86 -15.36 2.11
CA ARG A 70 13.53 -16.31 1.20
C ARG A 70 12.69 -16.60 -0.04
N ALA A 71 11.38 -16.80 0.13
CA ALA A 71 10.49 -17.02 -1.01
C ALA A 71 10.45 -15.83 -1.97
N VAL A 72 10.53 -14.59 -1.45
CA VAL A 72 10.63 -13.37 -2.27
C VAL A 72 11.98 -13.27 -3.01
N LEU A 73 13.07 -13.73 -2.38
CA LEU A 73 14.40 -13.74 -3.01
C LEU A 73 14.54 -14.83 -4.09
N ASP A 74 13.88 -15.98 -3.90
CA ASP A 74 13.93 -17.13 -4.83
C ASP A 74 12.95 -16.99 -6.01
N ASP A 75 11.84 -16.27 -5.84
CA ASP A 75 10.83 -16.03 -6.87
C ASP A 75 10.50 -14.52 -6.94
N PRO A 76 10.95 -13.79 -7.98
CA PRO A 76 10.71 -12.35 -8.12
C PRO A 76 9.25 -11.99 -8.43
N ARG A 77 8.34 -12.97 -8.49
CA ARG A 77 6.91 -12.70 -8.55
C ARG A 77 6.48 -12.01 -7.25
N PRO A 78 5.77 -10.86 -7.32
CA PRO A 78 5.33 -10.16 -6.13
C PRO A 78 4.33 -11.03 -5.36
N GLN A 79 4.81 -11.71 -4.33
CA GLN A 79 3.94 -12.37 -3.36
C GLN A 79 3.18 -11.27 -2.61
N PRO A 80 1.85 -11.37 -2.47
CA PRO A 80 1.08 -10.43 -1.65
C PRO A 80 1.63 -10.54 -0.24
N HIS A 81 2.42 -9.53 0.12
CA HIS A 81 3.15 -9.51 1.37
C HIS A 81 2.17 -9.74 2.51
N ILE A 82 2.48 -10.70 3.39
CA ILE A 82 2.03 -10.58 4.78
C ILE A 82 2.89 -9.45 5.36
N ILE A 83 2.44 -8.22 5.09
CA ILE A 83 3.01 -7.01 5.61
C ILE A 83 2.87 -7.06 7.13
N GLN A 84 3.94 -6.71 7.86
CA GLN A 84 3.99 -6.67 9.32
C GLN A 84 2.89 -5.79 9.97
N ASP A 85 2.15 -5.03 9.16
CA ASP A 85 0.88 -4.38 9.49
C ASP A 85 0.19 -3.96 8.16
N PRO A 86 -0.71 -4.78 7.60
CA PRO A 86 -1.42 -4.46 6.36
C PRO A 86 -2.25 -3.17 6.48
N VAL A 87 -2.67 -2.82 7.70
CA VAL A 87 -3.43 -1.60 7.99
C VAL A 87 -2.53 -0.38 7.83
N LYS A 88 -1.31 -0.41 8.37
CA LYS A 88 -0.36 0.70 8.22
C LYS A 88 -0.07 1.01 6.75
N HIS A 89 0.13 -0.02 5.93
CA HIS A 89 0.37 0.19 4.50
C HIS A 89 -0.87 0.71 3.78
N ALA A 90 -2.05 0.17 4.08
CA ALA A 90 -3.31 0.72 3.55
C ALA A 90 -3.46 2.21 3.91
N ILE A 91 -3.14 2.59 5.14
CA ILE A 91 -3.17 3.99 5.61
C ILE A 91 -2.16 4.85 4.84
N ASP A 92 -0.94 4.39 4.63
CA ASP A 92 0.10 5.15 3.92
C ASP A 92 -0.30 5.37 2.44
N TYR A 93 -0.90 4.37 1.79
CA TYR A 93 -1.48 4.53 0.45
C TYR A 93 -2.64 5.51 0.43
N VAL A 94 -3.59 5.41 1.37
CA VAL A 94 -4.73 6.33 1.48
C VAL A 94 -4.27 7.78 1.64
N LYS A 95 -3.30 8.04 2.53
CA LYS A 95 -2.78 9.40 2.75
C LYS A 95 -2.23 10.01 1.46
N ARG A 96 -1.48 9.23 0.69
CA ARG A 96 -0.94 9.67 -0.61
C ARG A 96 -2.05 9.84 -1.64
N ALA A 97 -3.01 8.90 -1.70
CA ALA A 97 -4.13 8.95 -2.62
C ALA A 97 -4.97 10.23 -2.41
N VAL A 98 -5.36 10.50 -1.17
CA VAL A 98 -6.14 11.70 -0.80
C VAL A 98 -5.37 12.98 -1.13
N LYS A 99 -4.05 13.01 -0.89
CA LYS A 99 -3.22 14.15 -1.25
C LYS A 99 -3.27 14.43 -2.76
N GLU A 100 -2.99 13.41 -3.57
CA GLU A 100 -3.00 13.54 -5.04
C GLU A 100 -4.41 13.85 -5.57
N ASP A 101 -5.46 13.29 -4.96
CA ASP A 101 -6.85 13.54 -5.32
C ASP A 101 -7.26 15.00 -5.08
N ASN A 102 -6.89 15.56 -3.93
CA ASN A 102 -7.10 16.97 -3.61
C ASN A 102 -6.33 17.91 -4.55
N GLU A 103 -5.18 17.47 -5.04
CA GLU A 103 -4.39 18.18 -6.05
C GLU A 103 -4.91 17.97 -7.49
N MET A 104 -6.03 17.26 -7.65
CA MET A 104 -6.61 16.85 -8.94
C MET A 104 -5.68 16.01 -9.83
N ASN A 105 -4.64 15.40 -9.24
CA ASN A 105 -3.75 14.46 -9.89
C ASN A 105 -4.40 13.07 -9.97
N TYR A 106 -5.58 12.99 -10.59
CA TYR A 106 -6.43 11.79 -10.57
C TYR A 106 -5.72 10.55 -11.13
N ALA A 107 -4.86 10.72 -12.13
CA ALA A 107 -4.07 9.63 -12.71
C ALA A 107 -3.07 9.01 -11.71
N LYS A 108 -2.60 9.79 -10.73
CA LYS A 108 -1.76 9.31 -9.62
C LYS A 108 -2.57 8.83 -8.44
N ALA A 109 -3.68 9.50 -8.13
CA ALA A 109 -4.55 9.17 -7.01
C ALA A 109 -5.24 7.80 -7.19
N PHE A 110 -5.76 7.51 -8.39
CA PHE A 110 -6.46 6.27 -8.70
C PHE A 110 -5.68 5.00 -8.36
N PRO A 111 -4.44 4.77 -8.88
CA PRO A 111 -3.69 3.56 -8.54
C PRO A 111 -3.32 3.48 -7.05
N LEU A 112 -3.17 4.62 -6.36
CA LEU A 112 -2.92 4.62 -4.91
C LEU A 112 -4.15 4.16 -4.11
N TYR A 113 -5.36 4.58 -4.50
CA TYR A 113 -6.59 4.04 -3.91
C TYR A 113 -6.75 2.54 -4.17
N MET A 114 -6.46 2.07 -5.38
CA MET A 114 -6.54 0.64 -5.71
C MET A 114 -5.57 -0.19 -4.87
N ASN A 115 -4.34 0.29 -4.66
CA ASN A 115 -3.37 -0.38 -3.79
C ASN A 115 -3.86 -0.42 -2.33
N ALA A 116 -4.42 0.67 -1.80
CA ALA A 116 -4.99 0.68 -0.45
C ALA A 116 -6.12 -0.36 -0.28
N LEU A 117 -7.00 -0.47 -1.26
CA LEU A 117 -8.11 -1.43 -1.26
C LEU A 117 -7.63 -2.87 -1.22
N GLU A 118 -6.57 -3.21 -1.95
CA GLU A 118 -5.98 -4.55 -1.93
C GLU A 118 -5.42 -4.91 -0.55
N TYR A 119 -4.81 -3.94 0.16
CA TYR A 119 -4.36 -4.15 1.53
C TYR A 119 -5.52 -4.31 2.52
N PHE A 120 -6.59 -3.52 2.41
CA PHE A 120 -7.77 -3.67 3.25
C PHE A 120 -8.46 -5.03 3.05
N LYS A 121 -8.52 -5.52 1.80
CA LYS A 121 -9.05 -6.85 1.48
C LYS A 121 -8.21 -7.96 2.12
N THR A 122 -6.89 -7.85 2.01
CA THR A 122 -5.95 -8.78 2.64
C THR A 122 -6.09 -8.77 4.17
N TYR A 123 -6.11 -7.59 4.78
CA TYR A 123 -6.25 -7.44 6.23
C TYR A 123 -7.54 -8.06 6.77
N SER A 124 -8.67 -7.78 6.10
CA SER A 124 -9.99 -8.26 6.54
C SER A 124 -10.10 -9.79 6.58
N LYS A 125 -9.29 -10.50 5.79
CA LYS A 125 -9.22 -11.97 5.77
C LYS A 125 -8.62 -12.55 7.05
N TYR A 126 -7.70 -11.82 7.68
CA TYR A 126 -6.90 -12.30 8.82
C TYR A 126 -7.20 -11.60 10.14
N GLU A 127 -8.05 -10.57 10.16
CA GLU A 127 -8.42 -9.84 11.38
C GLU A 127 -9.53 -10.58 12.17
N PRO A 128 -9.25 -11.10 13.38
CA PRO A 128 -10.23 -11.84 14.17
C PRO A 128 -11.28 -10.94 14.85
N ASN A 129 -10.99 -9.65 15.06
CA ASN A 129 -11.92 -8.75 15.74
C ASN A 129 -13.00 -8.22 14.78
N LEU A 130 -14.25 -8.62 15.04
CA LEU A 130 -15.40 -8.23 14.22
C LEU A 130 -15.57 -6.70 14.10
N LYS A 131 -15.42 -5.96 15.22
CA LYS A 131 -15.57 -4.50 15.21
C LYS A 131 -14.51 -3.83 14.33
N ILE A 132 -13.29 -4.36 14.34
CA ILE A 132 -12.20 -3.85 13.50
C ILE A 132 -12.49 -4.17 12.03
N ARG A 133 -12.93 -5.40 11.73
CA ARG A 133 -13.35 -5.78 10.37
C ARG A 133 -14.46 -4.89 9.82
N GLU A 134 -15.47 -4.58 10.61
CA GLU A 134 -16.56 -3.69 10.20
C GLU A 134 -16.04 -2.27 9.91
N ALA A 135 -15.16 -1.73 10.76
CA ALA A 135 -14.55 -0.43 10.53
C ALA A 135 -13.69 -0.40 9.25
N VAL A 136 -12.91 -1.46 8.99
CA VAL A 136 -12.13 -1.58 7.76
C VAL A 136 -13.02 -1.74 6.54
N GLN A 137 -14.11 -2.51 6.63
CA GLN A 137 -15.06 -2.67 5.53
C GLN A 137 -15.75 -1.35 5.17
N GLN A 138 -16.12 -0.54 6.17
CA GLN A 138 -16.68 0.80 5.93
C GLN A 138 -15.69 1.69 5.16
N LYS A 139 -14.42 1.70 5.57
CA LYS A 139 -13.37 2.45 4.87
C LYS A 139 -13.07 1.90 3.48
N PHE A 140 -13.09 0.59 3.30
CA PHE A 140 -12.96 -0.04 1.99
C PHE A 140 -14.05 0.45 1.02
N SER A 141 -15.32 0.44 1.44
CA SER A 141 -16.43 0.91 0.60
C SER A 141 -16.33 2.41 0.27
N GLU A 142 -15.90 3.24 1.22
CA GLU A 142 -15.68 4.67 1.02
C GLU A 142 -14.62 4.93 -0.08
N TYR A 143 -13.46 4.29 0.03
CA TYR A 143 -12.37 4.49 -0.93
C TYR A 143 -12.62 3.82 -2.28
N LEU A 144 -13.35 2.70 -2.32
CA LEU A 144 -13.77 2.07 -3.57
C LEU A 144 -14.67 3.01 -4.36
N ARG A 145 -15.66 3.62 -3.71
CA ARG A 145 -16.55 4.59 -4.38
C ARG A 145 -15.73 5.75 -4.96
N ARG A 146 -14.78 6.29 -4.20
CA ARG A 146 -13.93 7.38 -4.71
C ARG A 146 -13.06 6.92 -5.88
N ALA A 147 -12.48 5.72 -5.82
CA ALA A 147 -11.70 5.18 -6.93
C ALA A 147 -12.54 5.00 -8.20
N GLU A 148 -13.80 4.56 -8.08
CA GLU A 148 -14.74 4.46 -9.21
C GLU A 148 -15.05 5.84 -9.82
N GLU A 149 -15.27 6.86 -8.97
CA GLU A 149 -15.44 8.25 -9.41
C GLU A 149 -14.20 8.74 -10.19
N LEU A 150 -12.99 8.49 -9.66
CA LEU A 150 -11.75 8.85 -10.33
C LEU A 150 -11.57 8.13 -11.66
N ARG A 151 -11.94 6.85 -11.73
CA ARG A 151 -11.91 6.09 -12.99
C ARG A 151 -12.80 6.75 -14.05
N VAL A 152 -14.02 7.13 -13.68
CA VAL A 152 -14.93 7.84 -14.59
C VAL A 152 -14.32 9.18 -15.05
N ILE A 153 -13.70 9.93 -14.14
CA ILE A 153 -13.01 11.18 -14.50
C ILE A 153 -11.85 10.93 -15.47
N LEU A 154 -11.10 9.84 -15.32
CA LEU A 154 -9.99 9.48 -16.21
C LEU A 154 -10.47 8.99 -17.59
N ASP A 155 -11.58 8.26 -17.64
CA ASP A 155 -12.14 7.71 -18.88
C ASP A 155 -12.89 8.77 -19.70
N TYR A 156 -13.63 9.67 -19.03
CA TYR A 156 -14.60 10.58 -19.67
C TYR A 156 -14.32 12.07 -19.42
N GLY A 157 -13.29 12.41 -18.65
CA GLY A 157 -12.95 13.78 -18.25
C GLY A 157 -13.74 14.25 -17.03
N ASN A 158 -13.24 15.30 -16.35
CA ASN A 158 -13.84 15.81 -15.11
C ASN A 158 -15.14 16.60 -15.37
N PRO A 159 -16.32 16.12 -14.94
CA PRO A 159 -17.59 16.81 -15.18
C PRO A 159 -17.71 18.15 -14.44
N GLN A 160 -16.99 18.34 -13.33
CA GLN A 160 -16.98 19.61 -12.59
C GLN A 160 -16.13 20.69 -13.29
N ALA A 161 -15.06 20.29 -13.99
CA ALA A 161 -14.22 21.22 -14.76
C ALA A 161 -14.94 21.72 -16.04
N GLN A 162 -15.82 20.89 -16.62
CA GLN A 162 -16.58 21.24 -17.83
C GLN A 162 -17.68 22.30 -17.61
N LYS A 163 -18.11 22.53 -16.35
CA LYS A 163 -19.10 23.57 -16.01
C LYS A 163 -18.50 24.97 -15.83
N ALA A 164 -17.17 25.11 -15.88
CA ALA A 164 -16.46 26.36 -15.63
C ALA A 164 -15.95 27.06 -16.91
N SER A 165 -16.24 26.52 -18.10
CA SER A 165 -15.94 27.20 -19.36
C SER A 165 -17.06 28.20 -19.68
N PRO A 166 -16.80 29.52 -19.75
CA PRO A 166 -17.78 30.44 -20.30
C PRO A 166 -17.89 30.16 -21.79
N SER A 167 -19.10 29.81 -22.22
CA SER A 167 -19.52 29.80 -23.60
C SER A 167 -19.32 31.17 -24.22
N THR A 168 -18.32 31.33 -25.09
CA THR A 168 -18.31 32.44 -26.05
C THR A 168 -19.34 32.11 -27.13
N GLU A 169 -20.58 32.55 -26.92
CA GLU A 169 -21.49 32.86 -28.02
C GLU A 169 -20.95 34.11 -28.71
N GLU A 170 -20.31 33.96 -29.88
CA GLU A 170 -20.19 35.07 -30.83
C GLU A 170 -21.29 34.92 -31.89
N ILE A 171 -22.10 35.97 -31.96
CA ILE A 171 -23.34 36.12 -32.73
C ILE A 171 -23.03 36.19 -34.24
N PRO A 172 -23.88 35.66 -35.15
CA PRO A 172 -23.67 35.76 -36.59
C PRO A 172 -23.82 37.21 -37.07
N GLN A 173 -22.76 37.81 -37.64
CA GLN A 173 -22.91 39.04 -38.41
C GLN A 173 -23.43 38.71 -39.81
N VAL A 174 -24.71 39.07 -40.01
CA VAL A 174 -25.34 39.26 -41.31
C VAL A 174 -24.61 40.39 -42.06
N SER A 175 -24.01 40.07 -43.20
CA SER A 175 -23.72 41.06 -44.24
C SER A 175 -24.60 40.73 -45.46
N LYS A 176 -25.72 41.43 -45.56
CA LYS A 176 -26.36 41.69 -46.84
C LYS A 176 -25.64 42.88 -47.45
N ASP A 177 -25.19 42.76 -48.69
CA ASP A 177 -25.40 43.81 -49.68
C ASP A 177 -25.41 43.19 -51.08
N ASP A 178 -26.51 43.48 -51.76
CA ASP A 178 -26.84 43.11 -53.13
C ASP A 178 -26.13 44.03 -54.14
N SER A 179 -26.10 43.54 -55.40
CA SER A 179 -25.98 44.22 -56.69
C SER A 179 -24.72 43.86 -57.48
N ASN A 180 -24.83 42.92 -58.44
CA ASN A 180 -25.40 43.07 -59.79
C ASN A 180 -24.40 43.71 -60.76
N THR A 181 -23.85 42.95 -61.72
CA THR A 181 -24.10 43.13 -63.17
C THR A 181 -23.29 42.15 -64.04
N SER A 182 -24.01 41.47 -64.95
CA SER A 182 -23.71 41.17 -66.38
C SER A 182 -22.33 40.68 -66.82
N SER A 183 -22.13 39.91 -67.88
CA SER A 183 -22.94 39.18 -68.85
C SER A 183 -21.91 38.55 -69.81
N SER A 184 -22.35 37.51 -70.51
CA SER A 184 -21.73 36.76 -71.60
C SER A 184 -20.75 37.50 -72.52
N GLY A 185 -19.73 36.76 -72.93
CA GLY A 185 -18.90 36.96 -74.12
C GLY A 185 -18.19 35.65 -74.44
#